data_AF-A0A2X4TWH1-F1
#
_entry.id   AF-A0A2X4TWH1-F1
#
_cell.length_a   1.000
_cell.length_b   1.000
_cell.length_c   1.000
_cell.angle_alpha   90.00
_cell.angle_beta   90.00
_cell.angle_gamma   90.00
#
_symmetry.space_group_name_H-M   'P 1'
#
loop_
_entity.id
_entity.type
_entity.pdbx_description
1 polymer ?
#
loop_
_entity_poly.entity_id
_entity_poly.type
_entity_poly.pdbx_seq_one_letter_code
_entity_poly.pdbx_strand_id
1 'polypeptide(L)'
;MTQWYPVSPTLWQGRDDSAEAADARRLFQTVIRSEDFAPQDWPKQIALMGFACDEGVKRNAGRPGAAGAPDALRKALANMASHDGHERLVDLGNWVAQAPDLEGAQQTLRDAVRRCLCAGMRTLVLGGGHETAFGHGAGVLDAFAQESVGIINLDAHLDLRQTERATSGTPFRQLAQLCDAQRRVFHYACFGVSRAANTRRYGGKRRGGMLPWWRIWIVIMLWRR
;
A
#
# COMPACT_ATOMS: atom_id res chain seq x y z
N MET A 1 -19.40 7.66 11.59
CA MET A 1 -18.16 7.03 12.09
C MET A 1 -17.07 7.28 11.07
N THR A 2 -15.95 7.87 11.45
CA THR A 2 -14.80 8.10 10.57
C THR A 2 -14.16 6.75 10.21
N GLN A 3 -13.89 6.49 8.92
CA GLN A 3 -13.18 5.28 8.46
C GLN A 3 -11.66 5.38 8.71
N TRP A 4 -11.25 6.13 9.72
CA TRP A 4 -9.86 6.46 10.05
C TRP A 4 -9.67 6.63 11.56
N TYR A 5 -8.50 6.21 12.07
CA TYR A 5 -8.05 6.45 13.44
C TYR A 5 -6.52 6.59 13.53
N PRO A 6 -5.99 7.38 14.48
CA PRO A 6 -4.55 7.50 14.71
C PRO A 6 -3.97 6.24 15.35
N VAL A 7 -2.70 5.97 15.12
CA VAL A 7 -2.03 4.76 15.64
C VAL A 7 -1.75 4.88 17.13
N SER A 8 -1.97 3.79 17.88
CA SER A 8 -1.61 3.72 19.30
C SER A 8 -0.11 3.96 19.50
N PRO A 9 0.27 4.83 20.47
CA PRO A 9 1.67 5.06 20.81
C PRO A 9 2.46 3.79 21.15
N THR A 10 1.78 2.78 21.70
CA THR A 10 2.35 1.49 22.10
C THR A 10 2.81 0.61 20.94
N LEU A 11 2.49 0.97 19.68
CA LEU A 11 3.01 0.24 18.52
C LEU A 11 4.45 0.64 18.17
N TRP A 12 4.85 1.86 18.53
CA TRP A 12 6.16 2.43 18.26
C TRP A 12 6.98 2.44 19.55
N GLN A 13 7.40 1.25 19.95
CA GLN A 13 8.27 1.01 21.10
C GLN A 13 9.29 -0.08 20.76
N GLY A 14 10.46 -0.02 21.37
CA GLY A 14 11.55 -0.95 21.10
C GLY A 14 12.65 -0.84 22.14
N ARG A 15 13.77 -1.51 21.86
CA ARG A 15 14.99 -1.38 22.65
C ARG A 15 15.61 -0.02 22.38
N ASP A 16 15.91 0.73 23.44
CA ASP A 16 16.62 2.00 23.32
C ASP A 16 18.14 1.76 23.46
N ASP A 17 18.89 1.99 22.39
CA ASP A 17 20.35 1.85 22.36
C ASP A 17 21.09 3.19 22.53
N SER A 18 20.39 4.27 22.90
CA SER A 18 21.00 5.59 23.08
C SER A 18 22.12 5.64 24.13
N ALA A 19 22.15 4.66 25.04
CA ALA A 19 23.24 4.48 25.99
C ALA A 19 24.53 3.94 25.35
N GLU A 20 24.45 3.27 24.20
CA GLU A 20 25.61 2.71 23.47
C GLU A 20 26.27 3.77 22.58
N ALA A 21 25.47 4.54 21.84
CA ALA A 21 25.92 5.70 21.06
C ALA A 21 24.76 6.65 20.74
N ALA A 22 25.04 7.95 20.56
CA ALA A 22 24.02 8.97 20.31
C ALA A 22 23.28 8.80 18.96
N ASP A 23 23.89 8.11 18.02
CA ASP A 23 23.38 7.80 16.69
C ASP A 23 22.83 6.36 16.56
N ALA A 24 22.90 5.55 17.63
CA ALA A 24 22.29 4.23 17.70
C ALA A 24 20.76 4.31 17.87
N ARG A 25 20.10 4.93 16.89
CA ARG A 25 18.65 5.16 16.89
C ARG A 25 17.92 4.02 16.21
N ARG A 26 16.69 3.76 16.65
CA ARG A 26 15.73 2.85 16.02
C ARG A 26 14.54 3.62 15.46
N LEU A 27 13.77 3.00 14.56
CA LEU A 27 12.67 3.67 13.86
C LEU A 27 11.64 4.27 14.82
N PHE A 28 11.34 3.61 15.93
CA PHE A 28 10.40 4.15 16.92
C PHE A 28 10.82 5.48 17.55
N GLN A 29 12.13 5.81 17.52
CA GLN A 29 12.67 7.06 18.04
C GLN A 29 12.65 8.19 17.00
N THR A 30 12.48 7.88 15.71
CA THR A 30 12.60 8.87 14.62
C THR A 30 11.29 9.08 13.85
N VAL A 31 10.37 8.12 13.86
CA VAL A 31 9.07 8.27 13.20
C VAL A 31 8.23 9.35 13.89
N ILE A 32 7.65 10.23 13.10
CA ILE A 32 6.70 11.23 13.60
C ILE A 32 5.32 10.59 13.60
N ARG A 33 4.56 10.74 14.68
CA ARG A 33 3.19 10.21 14.79
C ARG A 33 2.21 11.37 14.76
N SER A 34 1.27 11.35 13.82
CA SER A 34 0.20 12.36 13.73
C SER A 34 -1.03 11.87 14.50
N GLU A 35 -1.64 12.76 15.28
CA GLU A 35 -2.92 12.47 15.97
C GLU A 35 -4.14 12.79 15.11
N ASP A 36 -3.93 13.48 13.99
CA ASP A 36 -4.89 13.87 12.99
C ASP A 36 -4.42 13.52 11.56
N PHE A 37 -5.33 13.61 10.59
CA PHE A 37 -5.00 13.43 9.18
C PHE A 37 -4.91 14.78 8.45
N ALA A 38 -3.74 15.40 8.56
CA ALA A 38 -3.40 16.70 7.97
C ALA A 38 -2.15 16.65 7.06
N PRO A 39 -2.24 16.05 5.85
CA PRO A 39 -1.07 15.90 4.96
C PRO A 39 -0.35 17.21 4.59
N GLN A 40 -1.07 18.33 4.58
CA GLN A 40 -0.53 19.64 4.24
C GLN A 40 0.55 20.14 5.22
N ASP A 41 0.58 19.60 6.44
CA ASP A 41 1.56 19.97 7.46
C ASP A 41 2.90 19.23 7.29
N TRP A 42 2.94 18.25 6.38
CA TRP A 42 4.05 17.32 6.20
C TRP A 42 4.62 17.30 4.76
N PRO A 43 4.82 18.45 4.08
CA PRO A 43 5.29 18.44 2.70
C PRO A 43 6.68 17.79 2.58
N LYS A 44 6.92 17.08 1.48
CA LYS A 44 8.19 16.35 1.18
C LYS A 44 8.50 15.16 2.10
N GLN A 45 7.62 14.85 3.06
CA GLN A 45 7.75 13.69 3.93
C GLN A 45 7.16 12.42 3.28
N ILE A 46 7.30 11.29 3.98
CA ILE A 46 6.76 9.98 3.58
C ILE A 46 5.61 9.65 4.52
N ALA A 47 4.39 9.65 3.99
CA ALA A 47 3.18 9.23 4.69
C ALA A 47 3.20 7.70 4.83
N LEU A 48 3.36 7.22 6.06
CA LEU A 48 3.09 5.84 6.44
C LEU A 48 1.61 5.74 6.80
N MET A 49 0.88 4.89 6.09
CA MET A 49 -0.57 4.71 6.23
C MET A 49 -0.84 3.23 6.43
N GLY A 50 -1.84 2.87 7.23
CA GLY A 50 -2.31 1.49 7.28
C GLY A 50 -3.69 1.33 6.66
N PHE A 51 -3.96 0.18 6.05
CA PHE A 51 -5.28 -0.21 5.57
C PHE A 51 -5.71 -1.50 6.26
N ALA A 52 -6.40 -1.37 7.39
CA ALA A 52 -6.86 -2.47 8.23
C ALA A 52 -8.15 -3.08 7.64
N CYS A 53 -8.01 -3.83 6.55
CA CYS A 53 -9.11 -4.49 5.85
C CYS A 53 -8.71 -5.87 5.32
N ASP A 54 -9.58 -6.86 5.51
CA ASP A 54 -9.48 -8.20 4.92
C ASP A 54 -10.81 -8.66 4.27
N GLU A 55 -11.71 -7.73 3.98
CA GLU A 55 -13.00 -8.06 3.35
C GLU A 55 -12.83 -8.59 1.93
N GLY A 56 -11.85 -8.08 1.18
CA GLY A 56 -11.50 -8.63 -0.12
C GLY A 56 -10.94 -10.05 -0.02
N VAL A 57 -10.18 -10.35 1.04
CA VAL A 57 -9.70 -11.70 1.33
C VAL A 57 -10.87 -12.64 1.58
N LYS A 58 -11.81 -12.26 2.47
CA LYS A 58 -13.03 -13.03 2.75
C LYS A 58 -13.84 -13.26 1.48
N ARG A 59 -14.04 -12.21 0.67
CA ARG A 59 -14.79 -12.27 -0.60
C ARG A 59 -14.11 -13.16 -1.65
N ASN A 60 -12.79 -13.35 -1.58
CA ASN A 60 -11.99 -14.22 -2.44
C ASN A 60 -11.79 -15.64 -1.86
N ALA A 61 -12.56 -16.03 -0.83
CA ALA A 61 -12.45 -17.32 -0.14
C ALA A 61 -11.08 -17.59 0.50
N GLY A 62 -10.35 -16.53 0.86
CA GLY A 62 -9.13 -16.61 1.65
C GLY A 62 -9.41 -16.70 3.15
N ARG A 63 -8.34 -16.84 3.95
CA ARG A 63 -8.42 -16.82 5.41
C ARG A 63 -8.34 -15.38 5.93
N PRO A 64 -9.31 -14.90 6.73
CA PRO A 64 -9.25 -13.57 7.34
C PRO A 64 -8.11 -13.46 8.37
N GLY A 65 -7.75 -12.24 8.72
CA GLY A 65 -6.68 -11.90 9.66
C GLY A 65 -5.80 -10.75 9.19
N ALA A 66 -5.78 -10.48 7.88
CA ALA A 66 -4.92 -9.46 7.29
C ALA A 66 -5.28 -8.04 7.77
N ALA A 67 -6.50 -7.80 8.26
CA ALA A 67 -6.88 -6.51 8.84
C ALA A 67 -6.00 -6.10 10.04
N GLY A 68 -5.37 -7.06 10.74
CA GLY A 68 -4.42 -6.78 11.83
C GLY A 68 -2.97 -6.57 11.37
N ALA A 69 -2.67 -6.76 10.09
CA ALA A 69 -1.30 -6.63 9.56
C ALA A 69 -0.70 -5.22 9.68
N PRO A 70 -1.43 -4.11 9.50
CA PRO A 70 -0.84 -2.78 9.63
C PRO A 70 -0.20 -2.55 11.00
N ASP A 71 -0.83 -3.00 12.07
CA ASP A 71 -0.31 -2.84 13.43
C ASP A 71 0.82 -3.82 13.73
N ALA A 72 0.72 -5.06 13.23
CA ALA A 72 1.78 -6.06 13.37
C ALA A 72 3.07 -5.63 12.65
N LEU A 73 2.94 -5.07 11.44
CA LEU A 73 4.06 -4.54 10.66
C LEU A 73 4.71 -3.34 11.35
N ARG A 74 3.92 -2.41 11.93
CA ARG A 74 4.47 -1.30 12.73
C ARG A 74 5.30 -1.79 13.91
N LYS A 75 4.80 -2.77 14.68
CA LYS A 75 5.57 -3.36 15.79
C LYS A 75 6.89 -3.97 15.32
N ALA A 76 6.89 -4.65 14.16
CA ALA A 76 8.10 -5.23 13.59
C ALA A 76 9.09 -4.14 13.12
N LEU A 77 8.60 -3.08 12.47
CA LEU A 77 9.41 -1.95 12.01
C LEU A 77 9.97 -1.13 13.16
N ALA A 78 9.21 -0.93 14.24
CA ALA A 78 9.56 -0.06 15.36
C ALA A 78 10.97 -0.32 15.90
N ASN A 79 11.35 -1.59 16.02
CA ASN A 79 12.63 -2.00 16.59
C ASN A 79 13.76 -2.15 15.54
N MET A 80 13.55 -1.75 14.28
CA MET A 80 14.64 -1.74 13.27
C MET A 80 15.54 -0.53 13.47
N ALA A 81 16.81 -0.65 13.07
CA ALA A 81 17.76 0.46 13.07
C ALA A 81 17.25 1.64 12.21
N SER A 82 17.50 2.86 12.67
CA SER A 82 17.18 4.08 11.93
C SER A 82 18.43 4.63 11.26
N HIS A 83 18.26 5.14 10.04
CA HIS A 83 19.32 5.69 9.20
C HIS A 83 18.82 6.98 8.53
N ASP A 84 19.73 7.73 7.91
CA ASP A 84 19.42 8.99 7.24
C ASP A 84 18.25 8.86 6.27
N GLY A 85 17.28 9.77 6.41
CA GLY A 85 16.06 9.81 5.62
C GLY A 85 14.85 9.13 6.27
N HIS A 86 15.03 8.33 7.34
CA HIS A 86 13.92 7.71 8.08
C HIS A 86 13.17 8.71 8.98
N GLU A 87 13.79 9.82 9.36
CA GLU A 87 13.14 10.95 10.04
C GLU A 87 12.03 11.61 9.21
N ARG A 88 11.98 11.31 7.91
CA ARG A 88 10.91 11.75 7.01
C ARG A 88 9.64 10.92 7.11
N LEU A 89 9.64 9.81 7.86
CA LEU A 89 8.44 8.99 8.02
C LEU A 89 7.47 9.66 8.99
N VAL A 90 6.24 9.88 8.52
CA VAL A 90 5.12 10.37 9.31
C VAL A 90 4.03 9.31 9.29
N ASP A 91 3.72 8.71 10.44
CA ASP A 91 2.60 7.78 10.59
C ASP A 91 1.29 8.55 10.68
N LEU A 92 0.47 8.41 9.64
CA LEU A 92 -0.82 9.06 9.47
C LEU A 92 -1.99 8.16 9.85
N GLY A 93 -1.75 7.08 10.60
CA GLY A 93 -2.82 6.25 11.14
C GLY A 93 -3.30 5.13 10.22
N ASN A 94 -4.51 4.64 10.51
CA ASN A 94 -5.12 3.49 9.85
C ASN A 94 -6.48 3.85 9.25
N TRP A 95 -6.71 3.40 8.02
CA TRP A 95 -8.01 3.34 7.38
C TRP A 95 -8.65 1.98 7.60
N VAL A 96 -9.95 1.96 7.85
CA VAL A 96 -10.73 0.74 8.13
C VAL A 96 -11.93 0.61 7.23
N ALA A 97 -12.26 -0.63 6.90
CA ALA A 97 -13.55 -0.95 6.32
C ALA A 97 -14.60 -1.09 7.42
N GLN A 98 -15.77 -0.45 7.23
CA GLN A 98 -16.97 -0.87 7.95
C GLN A 98 -17.51 -2.08 7.22
N ALA A 99 -17.26 -3.28 7.74
CA ALA A 99 -17.70 -4.50 7.08
C ALA A 99 -19.23 -4.46 6.82
N PRO A 100 -19.70 -4.89 5.64
CA PRO A 100 -18.95 -5.51 4.55
C PRO A 100 -18.55 -4.54 3.41
N ASP A 101 -18.36 -3.25 3.67
CA ASP A 101 -18.08 -2.20 2.67
C ASP A 101 -16.58 -2.09 2.32
N LEU A 102 -16.12 -2.94 1.39
CA LEU A 102 -14.76 -2.86 0.84
C LEU A 102 -14.59 -1.66 -0.08
N GLU A 103 -15.58 -1.40 -0.93
CA GLU A 103 -15.54 -0.37 -1.96
C GLU A 103 -15.42 1.03 -1.34
N GLY A 104 -16.20 1.32 -0.30
CA GLY A 104 -16.09 2.57 0.46
C GLY A 104 -14.75 2.71 1.18
N ALA A 105 -14.22 1.62 1.75
CA ALA A 105 -12.89 1.62 2.36
C ALA A 105 -11.76 1.90 1.35
N GLN A 106 -11.85 1.29 0.16
CA GLN A 106 -10.91 1.55 -0.94
C GLN A 106 -11.01 3.00 -1.43
N GLN A 107 -12.23 3.55 -1.48
CA GLN A 107 -12.46 4.95 -1.86
C GLN A 107 -11.86 5.92 -0.83
N THR A 108 -12.04 5.68 0.47
CA THR A 108 -11.43 6.54 1.50
C THR A 108 -9.91 6.45 1.53
N LEU A 109 -9.34 5.26 1.28
CA LEU A 109 -7.90 5.12 1.10
C LEU A 109 -7.40 5.87 -0.16
N ARG A 110 -8.12 5.75 -1.27
CA ARG A 110 -7.82 6.48 -2.53
C ARG A 110 -7.76 7.99 -2.30
N ASP A 111 -8.77 8.54 -1.64
CA ASP A 111 -8.85 9.97 -1.35
C ASP A 111 -7.73 10.43 -0.42
N ALA A 112 -7.38 9.63 0.58
CA ALA A 112 -6.28 9.92 1.48
C ALA A 112 -4.91 9.89 0.77
N VAL A 113 -4.67 8.86 -0.05
CA VAL A 113 -3.44 8.74 -0.84
C VAL A 113 -3.29 9.92 -1.80
N ARG A 114 -4.37 10.29 -2.51
CA ARG A 114 -4.39 11.47 -3.38
C ARG A 114 -4.04 12.74 -2.59
N ARG A 115 -4.66 12.96 -1.44
CA ARG A 115 -4.38 14.13 -0.58
C ARG A 115 -2.91 14.21 -0.17
N CYS A 116 -2.30 13.09 0.25
CA CYS A 116 -0.88 13.04 0.60
C CYS A 116 0.02 13.38 -0.59
N LEU A 117 -0.23 12.77 -1.75
CA LEU A 117 0.56 13.01 -2.96
C LEU A 117 0.43 14.46 -3.46
N CYS A 118 -0.78 15.04 -3.44
CA CYS A 118 -1.02 16.44 -3.79
C CYS A 118 -0.37 17.42 -2.80
N ALA A 119 -0.21 17.03 -1.53
CA ALA A 119 0.56 17.79 -0.54
C ALA A 119 2.08 17.67 -0.71
N GLY A 120 2.56 16.95 -1.73
CA GLY A 120 3.98 16.76 -2.01
C GLY A 120 4.63 15.68 -1.14
N MET A 121 3.84 14.83 -0.47
CA MET A 121 4.34 13.67 0.25
C MET A 121 4.57 12.49 -0.72
N ARG A 122 5.32 11.49 -0.25
CA ARG A 122 5.30 10.13 -0.80
C ARG A 122 4.40 9.25 0.07
N THR A 123 3.84 8.17 -0.46
CA THR A 123 2.95 7.28 0.30
C THR A 123 3.50 5.87 0.41
N LEU A 124 3.42 5.29 1.61
CA LEU A 124 3.69 3.89 1.92
C LEU A 124 2.48 3.33 2.68
N VAL A 125 1.77 2.38 2.08
CA VAL A 125 0.57 1.79 2.68
C VAL A 125 0.88 0.38 3.18
N LEU A 126 0.76 0.17 4.49
CA LEU A 126 0.76 -1.14 5.13
C LEU A 126 -0.65 -1.71 5.00
N GLY A 127 -0.81 -2.61 4.04
CA GLY A 127 -2.12 -3.19 3.73
C GLY A 127 -2.58 -4.23 4.74
N GLY A 128 -3.83 -4.64 4.54
CA GLY A 128 -4.30 -5.95 4.97
C GLY A 128 -4.20 -6.92 3.81
N GLY A 129 -5.33 -7.26 3.18
CA GLY A 129 -5.29 -8.04 1.96
C GLY A 129 -4.83 -7.25 0.73
N HIS A 130 -4.62 -7.93 -0.39
CA HIS A 130 -4.12 -7.32 -1.63
C HIS A 130 -5.14 -6.34 -2.27
N GLU A 131 -6.39 -6.32 -1.80
CA GLU A 131 -7.38 -5.28 -2.09
C GLU A 131 -6.89 -3.86 -1.78
N THR A 132 -5.90 -3.71 -0.89
CA THR A 132 -5.19 -2.45 -0.63
C THR A 132 -4.66 -1.80 -1.91
N ALA A 133 -4.18 -2.61 -2.86
CA ALA A 133 -3.53 -2.13 -4.08
C ALA A 133 -4.47 -1.30 -4.97
N PHE A 134 -5.77 -1.57 -4.97
CA PHE A 134 -6.71 -0.75 -5.73
C PHE A 134 -6.85 0.65 -5.12
N GLY A 135 -7.07 0.76 -3.80
CA GLY A 135 -7.20 2.07 -3.14
C GLY A 135 -5.93 2.91 -3.28
N HIS A 136 -4.76 2.31 -3.05
CA HIS A 136 -3.48 2.99 -3.23
C HIS A 136 -3.23 3.39 -4.69
N GLY A 137 -3.35 2.44 -5.62
CA GLY A 137 -3.10 2.68 -7.04
C GLY A 137 -4.07 3.70 -7.65
N ALA A 138 -5.35 3.69 -7.26
CA ALA A 138 -6.32 4.66 -7.75
C ALA A 138 -5.99 6.08 -7.24
N GLY A 139 -5.56 6.24 -5.98
CA GLY A 139 -5.14 7.52 -5.44
C GLY A 139 -3.90 8.08 -6.15
N VAL A 140 -2.96 7.18 -6.48
CA VAL A 140 -1.79 7.51 -7.31
C VAL A 140 -2.20 7.98 -8.70
N LEU A 141 -3.06 7.22 -9.40
CA LEU A 141 -3.51 7.56 -10.75
C LEU A 141 -4.21 8.93 -10.78
N ASP A 142 -4.99 9.24 -9.74
CA ASP A 142 -5.68 10.53 -9.61
C ASP A 142 -4.73 11.70 -9.34
N ALA A 143 -3.74 11.51 -8.46
CA ALA A 143 -2.76 12.56 -8.13
C ALA A 143 -1.86 12.89 -9.32
N PHE A 144 -1.54 11.88 -10.13
CA PHE A 144 -0.69 11.99 -11.32
C PHE A 144 -1.49 11.75 -12.60
N ALA A 145 -2.58 12.50 -12.75
CA ALA A 145 -3.53 12.35 -13.86
C ALA A 145 -2.89 12.52 -15.25
N GLN A 146 -1.83 13.32 -15.36
CA GLN A 146 -1.13 13.64 -16.61
C GLN A 146 0.20 12.88 -16.77
N GLU A 147 0.64 12.13 -15.77
CA GLU A 147 1.92 11.39 -15.83
C GLU A 147 1.69 9.93 -16.25
N SER A 148 2.75 9.27 -16.74
CA SER A 148 2.72 7.82 -16.96
C SER A 148 3.00 7.10 -15.64
N VAL A 149 2.10 6.21 -15.22
CA VAL A 149 2.23 5.45 -13.97
C VAL A 149 2.54 3.99 -14.29
N GLY A 150 3.67 3.49 -13.78
CA GLY A 150 4.03 2.08 -13.82
C GLY A 150 3.69 1.37 -12.52
N ILE A 151 3.12 0.17 -12.62
CA ILE A 151 2.79 -0.68 -11.48
C ILE A 151 3.65 -1.93 -11.53
N ILE A 152 4.40 -2.18 -10.45
CA ILE A 152 5.20 -3.37 -10.26
C ILE A 152 4.58 -4.17 -9.11
N ASN A 153 4.11 -5.38 -9.41
CA ASN A 153 3.57 -6.31 -8.45
C ASN A 153 4.59 -7.43 -8.17
N LEU A 154 4.81 -7.73 -6.89
CA LEU A 154 5.66 -8.85 -6.47
C LEU A 154 4.77 -9.90 -5.81
N ASP A 155 4.25 -10.83 -6.60
CA ASP A 155 3.25 -11.80 -6.13
C ASP A 155 3.32 -13.10 -6.92
N ALA A 156 2.93 -14.19 -6.26
CA ALA A 156 2.66 -15.46 -6.91
C ALA A 156 1.43 -15.40 -7.83
N HIS A 157 0.49 -14.48 -7.58
CA HIS A 157 -0.75 -14.29 -8.33
C HIS A 157 -0.71 -13.03 -9.19
N LEU A 158 -1.37 -13.08 -10.35
CA LEU A 158 -1.54 -11.88 -11.18
C LEU A 158 -2.57 -10.90 -10.61
N ASP A 159 -3.53 -11.40 -9.82
CA ASP A 159 -4.62 -10.60 -9.24
C ASP A 159 -5.38 -9.73 -10.25
N LEU A 160 -5.66 -10.36 -11.41
CA LEU A 160 -6.46 -9.87 -12.53
C LEU A 160 -7.81 -10.60 -12.64
N ARG A 161 -8.38 -11.10 -11.53
CA ARG A 161 -9.59 -11.94 -11.55
C ARG A 161 -10.79 -11.23 -12.17
N GLN A 162 -11.59 -11.99 -12.92
CA GLN A 162 -12.85 -11.50 -13.48
C GLN A 162 -14.03 -11.91 -12.59
N THR A 163 -14.40 -11.03 -11.65
CA THR A 163 -15.58 -11.18 -10.77
C THR A 163 -16.47 -9.94 -10.84
N GLU A 164 -17.71 -10.06 -10.37
CA GLU A 164 -18.70 -8.97 -10.32
C GLU A 164 -18.41 -7.96 -9.20
N ARG A 165 -17.91 -8.44 -8.05
CA ARG A 165 -17.54 -7.62 -6.89
C ARG A 165 -16.03 -7.51 -6.71
N ALA A 166 -15.58 -6.47 -6.03
CA ALA A 166 -14.17 -6.30 -5.65
C ALA A 166 -13.76 -7.36 -4.61
N THR A 167 -12.54 -7.90 -4.77
CA THR A 167 -11.92 -8.88 -3.87
C THR A 167 -10.41 -8.65 -3.76
N SER A 168 -9.71 -9.45 -2.96
CA SER A 168 -8.25 -9.41 -2.90
C SER A 168 -7.58 -9.78 -4.23
N GLY A 169 -8.27 -10.52 -5.12
CA GLY A 169 -7.72 -10.96 -6.40
C GLY A 169 -8.13 -10.11 -7.61
N THR A 170 -8.81 -8.98 -7.41
CA THR A 170 -9.21 -8.07 -8.48
C THR A 170 -8.47 -6.73 -8.60
N PRO A 171 -7.56 -6.30 -7.69
CA PRO A 171 -7.15 -4.91 -7.62
C PRO A 171 -6.53 -4.39 -8.93
N PHE A 172 -5.68 -5.18 -9.59
CA PHE A 172 -5.03 -4.75 -10.82
C PHE A 172 -5.96 -4.74 -12.03
N ARG A 173 -7.03 -5.55 -12.02
CA ARG A 173 -8.09 -5.46 -13.03
C ARG A 173 -8.88 -4.17 -12.83
N GLN A 174 -9.21 -3.83 -11.58
CA GLN A 174 -9.91 -2.58 -11.27
C GLN A 174 -9.06 -1.36 -11.67
N LEU A 175 -7.75 -1.39 -11.44
CA LEU A 175 -6.83 -0.34 -11.91
C LEU A 175 -6.75 -0.27 -13.44
N ALA A 176 -6.76 -1.41 -14.14
CA ALA A 176 -6.82 -1.42 -15.60
C ALA A 176 -8.11 -0.79 -16.12
N GLN A 177 -9.27 -1.11 -15.52
CA GLN A 177 -10.57 -0.51 -15.86
C GLN A 177 -10.58 1.00 -15.59
N LEU A 178 -9.97 1.44 -14.47
CA LEU A 178 -9.82 2.85 -14.16
C LEU A 178 -8.94 3.56 -15.19
N CYS A 179 -7.84 2.94 -15.63
CA CYS A 179 -7.00 3.48 -16.70
C CYS A 179 -7.77 3.60 -18.02
N ASP A 180 -8.55 2.58 -18.39
CA ASP A 180 -9.39 2.62 -19.59
C ASP A 180 -10.41 3.77 -19.51
N ALA A 181 -11.08 3.95 -18.36
CA ALA A 181 -12.03 5.04 -18.12
C ALA A 181 -11.36 6.43 -18.17
N GLN A 182 -10.11 6.52 -17.69
CA GLN A 182 -9.28 7.73 -17.75
C GLN A 182 -8.59 7.92 -19.11
N ARG A 183 -8.82 7.04 -20.09
CA ARG A 183 -8.17 7.03 -21.42
C ARG A 183 -6.63 7.05 -21.34
N ARG A 184 -6.06 6.25 -20.45
CA ARG A 184 -4.61 6.13 -20.24
C ARG A 184 -4.13 4.68 -20.33
N VAL A 185 -2.85 4.51 -20.67
CA VAL A 185 -2.25 3.17 -20.78
C VAL A 185 -2.03 2.59 -19.38
N PHE A 186 -2.41 1.32 -19.20
CA PHE A 186 -2.13 0.55 -17.99
C PHE A 186 -0.79 -0.17 -18.09
N HIS A 187 0.25 0.38 -17.46
CA HIS A 187 1.59 -0.21 -17.39
C HIS A 187 1.71 -1.09 -16.14
N TYR A 188 1.72 -2.41 -16.31
CA TYR A 188 1.75 -3.37 -15.21
C TYR A 188 2.73 -4.52 -15.50
N ALA A 189 3.56 -4.84 -14.50
CA ALA A 189 4.43 -6.00 -14.49
C ALA A 189 4.27 -6.76 -13.17
N CYS A 190 4.16 -8.09 -13.26
CA CYS A 190 4.14 -8.97 -12.09
C CYS A 190 5.37 -9.87 -12.07
N PHE A 191 6.12 -9.86 -10.96
CA PHE A 191 7.30 -10.67 -10.73
C PHE A 191 7.01 -11.70 -9.63
N GLY A 192 7.52 -12.92 -9.82
CA GLY A 192 7.26 -14.04 -8.90
C GLY A 192 6.03 -14.88 -9.26
N VAL A 193 5.37 -14.60 -10.40
CA VAL A 193 4.14 -15.30 -10.82
C VAL A 193 4.33 -16.81 -10.89
N SER A 194 3.48 -17.54 -10.16
CA SER A 194 3.50 -19.00 -10.14
C SER A 194 2.46 -19.57 -11.11
N ARG A 195 2.89 -20.42 -12.05
CA ARG A 195 1.96 -21.13 -12.94
C ARG A 195 1.00 -22.05 -12.18
N ALA A 196 1.40 -22.58 -11.02
CA ALA A 196 0.53 -23.40 -10.19
C ALA A 196 -0.60 -22.60 -9.53
N ALA A 197 -0.39 -21.30 -9.33
CA ALA A 197 -1.33 -20.39 -8.67
C ALA A 197 -2.26 -19.64 -9.66
N ASN A 198 -1.98 -19.69 -10.98
CA ASN A 198 -2.72 -18.95 -12.00
C ASN A 198 -3.23 -19.90 -13.10
N THR A 199 -4.56 -20.00 -13.26
CA THR A 199 -5.16 -20.80 -14.34
C THR A 199 -4.90 -20.17 -15.72
N ARG A 200 -4.97 -20.98 -16.80
CA ARG A 200 -4.69 -20.54 -18.18
C ARG A 200 -5.48 -19.29 -18.61
N ARG A 201 -6.63 -19.02 -17.98
CA ARG A 201 -7.46 -17.84 -18.27
C ARG A 201 -6.74 -16.50 -18.00
N TYR A 202 -5.74 -16.47 -17.12
CA TYR A 202 -5.00 -15.26 -16.77
C TYR A 202 -3.64 -15.15 -17.45
N GLY A 203 -3.08 -16.25 -17.98
CA GLY A 203 -1.79 -16.25 -18.68
C GLY A 203 -1.85 -15.84 -20.16
N GLY A 204 -3.05 -15.57 -20.72
CA GLY A 204 -3.28 -15.58 -22.16
C GLY A 204 -3.27 -14.23 -22.91
N LYS A 205 -3.37 -13.08 -22.25
CA LYS A 205 -3.49 -11.78 -22.96
C LYS A 205 -2.83 -10.63 -22.20
N ARG A 206 -1.51 -10.48 -22.37
CA ARG A 206 -0.78 -9.21 -22.49
C ARG A 206 0.69 -9.56 -22.71
N ARG A 207 1.12 -9.57 -23.97
CA ARG A 207 2.54 -9.67 -24.35
C ARG A 207 3.21 -8.36 -23.93
N GLY A 208 3.87 -8.38 -22.78
CA GLY A 208 4.74 -7.31 -22.31
C GLY A 208 5.76 -7.90 -21.35
N GLY A 209 6.93 -8.28 -21.89
CA GLY A 209 8.18 -8.57 -21.19
C GLY A 209 8.11 -9.33 -19.86
N MET A 210 8.08 -10.66 -19.92
CA MET A 210 8.44 -11.48 -18.76
C MET A 210 9.97 -11.48 -18.65
N LEU A 211 10.53 -10.58 -17.84
CA LEU A 211 11.97 -10.55 -17.56
C LEU A 211 12.33 -11.60 -16.51
N PRO A 212 13.50 -12.27 -16.63
CA PRO A 212 13.86 -13.37 -15.76
C PRO A 212 14.26 -12.88 -14.36
N TRP A 213 13.80 -13.65 -13.38
CA TRP A 213 14.25 -13.82 -11.99
C TRP A 213 15.39 -12.93 -11.50
N TRP A 214 15.05 -11.97 -10.64
CA TRP A 214 15.96 -11.40 -9.65
C TRP A 214 15.22 -11.21 -8.32
N ARG A 215 15.88 -11.60 -7.22
CA ARG A 215 15.40 -11.41 -5.85
C ARG A 215 15.50 -9.93 -5.48
N ILE A 216 14.39 -9.21 -5.42
CA ILE A 216 14.35 -7.82 -4.89
C ILE A 216 13.06 -7.61 -4.08
N TRP A 217 13.21 -6.82 -3.01
CA TRP A 217 12.26 -6.52 -1.95
C TRP A 217 11.20 -5.47 -2.36
N ILE A 218 10.03 -5.50 -1.72
CA ILE A 218 8.82 -4.71 -1.97
C ILE A 218 9.08 -3.20 -1.96
N VAL A 219 8.72 -2.50 -3.05
CA VAL A 219 8.30 -1.08 -3.07
C VAL A 219 7.40 -0.83 -4.30
N ILE A 220 6.21 -0.24 -4.13
CA ILE A 220 5.53 0.47 -5.22
C ILE A 220 6.29 1.78 -5.41
N MET A 221 7.35 1.78 -6.23
CA MET A 221 8.08 3.00 -6.57
C MET A 221 7.38 3.69 -7.74
N LEU A 222 6.82 4.88 -7.52
CA LEU A 222 6.65 5.83 -8.62
C LEU A 222 8.04 6.30 -9.05
N TRP A 223 8.42 5.93 -10.25
CA TRP A 223 9.61 6.48 -10.89
C TRP A 223 9.25 7.83 -11.49
N ARG A 224 9.72 8.91 -10.85
CA ARG A 224 9.79 10.23 -11.47
C ARG A 224 11.15 10.35 -12.15
N ARG A 225 11.17 10.80 -13.40
CA ARG A 225 12.37 11.44 -13.96
C ARG A 225 12.48 12.86 -13.42
#